data_AF-K1GQI1-F1
#
_entry.id   AF-K1GQI1-F1
#
_cell.length_a   1.000
_cell.length_b   1.000
_cell.length_c   1.000
_cell.angle_alpha   90.00
_cell.angle_beta   90.00
_cell.angle_gamma   90.00
#
_symmetry.space_group_name_H-M   'P 1'
#
loop_
_entity.id
_entity.type
_entity.pdbx_description
1 polymer ?
#
loop_
_entity_poly.entity_id
_entity_poly.type
_entity_poly.pdbx_seq_one_letter_code
_entity_poly.pdbx_strand_id
1 'polypeptide(L)'
;MQNEKSDRKGFILFDTDSLEHEFIELEHRKRVQKNFVYNDSTNIEAEFEAFVKKLNLTGEEILVISIGIKNNEYINLENLENIAENNGALKTHILIKNILSIGNSEEGTSDLSIEELEKNLISDWNISNIEKFSASFSELKELFSNGDKDSFLELFDKTLEVNEDDN
;
A
#
# COMPACT_ATOMS: atom_id res chain seq x y z
N MET A 1 13.91 17.19 18.95
CA MET A 1 12.51 17.28 19.40
C MET A 1 12.32 16.21 20.47
N GLN A 2 11.86 16.58 21.67
CA GLN A 2 11.56 15.60 22.73
C GLN A 2 10.18 15.02 22.44
N ASN A 3 10.12 13.72 22.13
CA ASN A 3 8.85 13.02 22.09
C ASN A 3 8.34 12.85 23.54
N GLU A 4 7.10 13.24 23.79
CA GLU A 4 6.46 13.01 25.09
C GLU A 4 6.39 11.50 25.40
N LYS A 5 6.61 11.16 26.68
CA LYS A 5 6.62 9.77 27.17
C LYS A 5 5.21 9.15 27.33
N SER A 6 4.16 9.94 27.13
CA SER A 6 2.78 9.60 27.50
C SER A 6 1.82 10.03 26.39
N ASP A 7 1.05 9.09 25.85
CA ASP A 7 0.03 9.31 24.81
C ASP A 7 -1.28 9.91 25.35
N ARG A 8 -1.31 10.30 26.63
CA ARG A 8 -2.49 10.88 27.30
C ARG A 8 -2.84 12.22 26.66
N LYS A 9 -4.02 12.31 26.06
CA LYS A 9 -4.56 13.55 25.49
C LYS A 9 -5.62 14.12 26.42
N GLY A 10 -5.66 15.43 26.57
CA GLY A 10 -6.57 16.08 27.50
C GLY A 10 -6.37 17.58 27.53
N PHE A 11 -7.03 18.25 28.47
CA PHE A 11 -6.85 19.67 28.74
C PHE A 11 -6.67 19.90 30.24
N ILE A 12 -5.98 21.00 30.56
CA ILE A 12 -5.79 21.45 31.94
C ILE A 12 -6.88 22.46 32.23
N LEU A 13 -7.72 22.17 33.22
CA LEU A 13 -8.62 23.14 33.82
C LEU A 13 -7.85 23.84 34.94
N PHE A 14 -7.73 25.16 34.85
CA PHE A 14 -7.08 25.98 35.87
C PHE A 14 -8.11 26.91 36.49
N ASP A 15 -8.31 26.79 37.80
CA ASP A 15 -9.18 27.70 38.55
C ASP A 15 -8.35 28.92 38.99
N THR A 16 -8.75 30.10 38.50
CA THR A 16 -8.05 31.35 38.76
C THR A 16 -8.25 31.89 40.17
N ASP A 17 -9.30 31.43 40.88
CA ASP A 17 -9.63 31.92 42.22
C ASP A 17 -8.95 31.08 43.30
N SER A 18 -8.89 29.76 43.13
CA SER A 18 -8.22 28.83 44.06
C SER A 18 -6.75 28.54 43.71
N LEU A 19 -6.31 28.89 42.49
CA LEU A 19 -5.01 28.53 41.89
C LEU A 19 -4.81 27.01 41.75
N GLU A 20 -5.87 26.22 41.86
CA GLU A 20 -5.84 24.78 41.65
C GLU A 20 -5.89 24.44 40.16
N HIS A 21 -5.34 23.27 39.80
CA HIS A 21 -5.39 22.76 38.44
C HIS A 21 -5.79 21.29 38.43
N GLU A 22 -6.60 20.93 37.45
CA GLU A 22 -7.06 19.58 37.20
C GLU A 22 -6.76 19.21 35.75
N PHE A 23 -6.16 18.03 35.54
CA PHE A 23 -5.99 17.48 34.20
C PHE A 23 -7.19 16.61 33.85
N ILE A 24 -7.97 17.04 32.86
CA ILE A 24 -9.11 16.29 32.35
C ILE A 24 -8.62 15.49 31.14
N GLU A 25 -8.53 14.18 31.33
CA GLU A 25 -8.13 13.24 30.30
C GLU A 25 -9.28 12.96 29.34
N LEU A 26 -8.97 12.96 28.04
CA LEU A 26 -9.88 12.59 26.97
C LEU A 26 -9.55 11.19 26.49
N GLU A 27 -10.56 10.33 26.42
CA GLU A 27 -10.48 9.07 25.69
C GLU A 27 -10.22 9.36 24.20
N HIS A 28 -9.10 8.87 23.67
CA HIS A 28 -8.83 8.96 22.25
C HIS A 28 -9.65 7.91 21.50
N ARG A 29 -10.07 8.23 20.26
CA ARG A 29 -10.79 7.26 19.42
C ARG A 29 -9.93 6.02 19.19
N LYS A 30 -10.51 4.85 19.41
CA LYS A 30 -9.83 3.57 19.19
C LYS A 30 -9.53 3.42 17.70
N ARG A 31 -8.26 3.10 17.39
CA ARG A 31 -7.81 2.82 16.03
C ARG A 31 -7.58 1.33 15.85
N VAL A 32 -8.28 0.72 14.91
CA VAL A 32 -8.14 -0.70 14.57
C VAL A 32 -7.33 -0.80 13.28
N GLN A 33 -6.15 -1.42 13.35
CA GLN A 33 -5.30 -1.65 12.19
C GLN A 33 -5.33 -3.14 11.82
N LYS A 34 -5.63 -3.44 10.56
CA LYS A 34 -5.65 -4.81 10.06
C LYS A 34 -5.10 -4.93 8.65
N ASN A 35 -4.63 -6.11 8.32
CA ASN A 35 -4.25 -6.48 6.96
C ASN A 35 -5.40 -7.27 6.33
N PHE A 36 -5.75 -6.95 5.10
CA PHE A 36 -6.74 -7.66 4.30
C PHE A 36 -6.05 -8.30 3.09
N VAL A 37 -6.32 -9.58 2.90
CA VAL A 37 -5.84 -10.38 1.77
C VAL A 37 -7.06 -11.00 1.12
N TYR A 38 -7.22 -10.76 -0.17
CA TYR A 38 -8.32 -11.29 -0.97
C TYR A 38 -7.86 -12.47 -1.82
N ASN A 39 -8.77 -13.38 -2.14
CA ASN A 39 -8.48 -14.55 -2.98
C ASN A 39 -9.02 -14.38 -4.40
N ASP A 40 -10.22 -13.84 -4.56
CA ASP A 40 -10.85 -13.58 -5.85
C ASP A 40 -10.95 -12.07 -6.10
N SER A 41 -10.22 -11.59 -7.11
CA SER A 41 -10.24 -10.19 -7.54
C SER A 41 -11.61 -9.74 -8.04
N THR A 42 -12.43 -10.68 -8.53
CA THR A 42 -13.77 -10.41 -9.09
C THR A 42 -14.81 -10.18 -8.00
N ASN A 43 -14.55 -10.63 -6.76
CA ASN A 43 -15.50 -10.58 -5.65
C ASN A 43 -14.91 -9.95 -4.38
N ILE A 44 -13.92 -9.06 -4.56
CA ILE A 44 -13.20 -8.40 -3.47
C ILE A 44 -14.14 -7.69 -2.49
N GLU A 45 -15.23 -7.09 -2.98
CA GLU A 45 -16.19 -6.35 -2.16
C GLU A 45 -16.92 -7.25 -1.17
N ALA A 46 -17.38 -8.42 -1.61
CA ALA A 46 -18.07 -9.37 -0.74
C ALA A 46 -17.10 -10.04 0.27
N GLU A 47 -15.88 -10.36 -0.17
CA GLU A 47 -14.82 -10.86 0.72
C GLU A 47 -14.48 -9.82 1.80
N PHE A 48 -14.38 -8.55 1.39
CA PHE A 48 -14.09 -7.43 2.29
C PHE A 48 -15.23 -7.17 3.26
N GLU A 49 -16.48 -7.17 2.80
CA GLU A 49 -17.64 -7.01 3.67
C GLU A 49 -17.69 -8.13 4.74
N ALA A 50 -17.48 -9.38 4.32
CA ALA A 50 -17.41 -10.51 5.25
C ALA A 50 -16.25 -10.38 6.25
N PHE A 51 -15.14 -9.77 5.84
CA PHE A 51 -14.01 -9.47 6.72
C PHE A 51 -14.37 -8.38 7.74
N VAL A 52 -14.97 -7.26 7.33
CA VAL A 52 -15.34 -6.18 8.26
C VAL A 52 -16.39 -6.63 9.25
N LYS A 53 -17.40 -7.41 8.82
CA LYS A 53 -18.42 -7.96 9.73
C LYS A 53 -17.82 -8.81 10.86
N LYS A 54 -16.71 -9.50 10.62
CA LYS A 54 -16.01 -10.29 11.65
C LYS A 54 -15.27 -9.42 12.67
N LEU A 55 -15.01 -8.15 12.37
CA LEU A 55 -14.32 -7.24 13.29
C LEU A 55 -15.23 -6.75 14.42
N ASN A 56 -16.56 -6.94 14.31
CA ASN A 56 -17.56 -6.54 15.32
C ASN A 56 -17.33 -5.10 15.82
N LEU A 57 -17.20 -4.16 14.89
CA LEU A 57 -16.95 -2.75 15.19
C LEU A 57 -18.14 -2.12 15.93
N THR A 58 -17.87 -1.16 16.80
CA THR A 58 -18.88 -0.54 17.68
C THR A 58 -19.43 0.78 17.15
N GLY A 59 -18.85 1.35 16.09
CA GLY A 59 -19.25 2.64 15.51
C GLY A 59 -18.34 3.80 15.93
N GLU A 60 -17.41 3.57 16.86
CA GLU A 60 -16.52 4.61 17.38
C GLU A 60 -15.08 4.48 16.85
N GLU A 61 -14.76 3.34 16.22
CA GLU A 61 -13.41 3.02 15.78
C GLU A 61 -13.06 3.63 14.44
N ILE A 62 -11.81 4.12 14.34
CA ILE A 62 -11.17 4.42 13.06
C ILE A 62 -10.52 3.13 12.56
N LEU A 63 -10.94 2.68 11.39
CA LEU A 63 -10.45 1.46 10.77
C LEU A 63 -9.36 1.80 9.74
N VAL A 64 -8.18 1.20 9.88
CA VAL A 64 -7.09 1.34 8.91
C VAL A 64 -6.78 -0.04 8.36
N ILE A 65 -6.99 -0.23 7.05
CA ILE A 65 -6.79 -1.51 6.40
C ILE A 65 -5.65 -1.42 5.41
N SER A 66 -4.66 -2.30 5.55
CA SER A 66 -3.66 -2.51 4.52
C SER A 66 -4.12 -3.61 3.56
N ILE A 67 -4.19 -3.31 2.27
CA ILE A 67 -4.56 -4.27 1.21
C ILE A 67 -3.33 -4.57 0.38
N GLY A 68 -2.98 -5.86 0.27
CA GLY A 68 -1.98 -6.33 -0.68
C GLY A 68 -2.60 -6.56 -2.05
N ILE A 69 -2.26 -5.76 -3.06
CA ILE A 69 -2.80 -5.95 -4.43
C ILE A 69 -1.93 -6.97 -5.16
N LYS A 70 -2.53 -8.07 -5.60
CA LYS A 70 -1.83 -9.21 -6.23
C LYS A 70 -1.43 -8.99 -7.69
N ASN A 71 -2.20 -8.21 -8.45
CA ASN A 71 -1.97 -7.93 -9.86
C ASN A 71 -2.15 -6.43 -10.13
N ASN A 72 -2.05 -5.99 -11.39
CA ASN A 72 -2.38 -4.60 -11.78
C ASN A 72 -3.91 -4.35 -11.82
N GLU A 73 -4.63 -4.88 -10.82
CA GLU A 73 -6.08 -4.85 -10.70
C GLU A 73 -6.57 -3.48 -10.22
N TYR A 74 -7.65 -3.00 -10.83
CA TYR A 74 -8.33 -1.81 -10.36
C TYR A 74 -9.18 -2.16 -9.13
N ILE A 75 -8.91 -1.50 -8.00
CA ILE A 75 -9.69 -1.61 -6.78
C ILE A 75 -10.33 -0.25 -6.48
N ASN A 76 -11.66 -0.24 -6.37
CA ASN A 76 -12.39 0.96 -5.96
C ASN A 76 -12.30 1.12 -4.43
N LEU A 77 -11.35 1.95 -3.97
CA LEU A 77 -11.13 2.20 -2.56
C LEU A 77 -12.33 2.86 -1.86
N GLU A 78 -12.98 3.82 -2.52
CA GLU A 78 -14.13 4.53 -1.96
C GLU A 78 -15.28 3.57 -1.65
N ASN A 79 -15.50 2.59 -2.52
CA ASN A 79 -16.55 1.59 -2.28
C ASN A 79 -16.20 0.70 -1.07
N LEU A 80 -14.95 0.28 -0.93
CA LEU A 80 -14.49 -0.50 0.22
C LEU A 80 -14.57 0.32 1.53
N GLU A 81 -14.21 1.60 1.50
CA GLU A 81 -14.35 2.50 2.65
C GLU A 81 -15.81 2.63 3.06
N ASN A 82 -16.72 2.84 2.10
CA ASN A 82 -18.16 2.89 2.33
C ASN A 82 -18.72 1.58 2.91
N ILE A 83 -18.27 0.42 2.42
CA ILE A 83 -18.66 -0.88 2.97
C ILE A 83 -18.26 -0.97 4.45
N ALA A 84 -17.03 -0.56 4.79
CA ALA A 84 -16.56 -0.61 6.16
C ALA A 84 -17.34 0.35 7.09
N GLU A 85 -17.62 1.56 6.62
CA GLU A 85 -18.39 2.56 7.39
C GLU A 85 -19.84 2.12 7.60
N ASN A 86 -20.48 1.55 6.58
CA ASN A 86 -21.82 0.96 6.68
C ASN A 86 -21.87 -0.26 7.63
N ASN A 87 -20.73 -0.92 7.88
CA ASN A 87 -20.61 -2.06 8.78
C ASN A 87 -20.04 -1.68 10.18
N GLY A 88 -20.08 -0.39 10.53
CA GLY A 88 -19.80 0.07 11.90
C GLY A 88 -18.42 0.68 12.12
N ALA A 89 -17.65 0.99 11.08
CA ALA A 89 -16.49 1.86 11.22
C ALA A 89 -16.94 3.33 11.25
N LEU A 90 -16.34 4.15 12.12
CA LEU A 90 -16.59 5.59 12.13
C LEU A 90 -15.95 6.28 10.92
N LYS A 91 -14.76 5.80 10.55
CA LYS A 91 -14.01 6.25 9.40
C LYS A 91 -13.07 5.14 8.97
N THR A 92 -12.99 4.92 7.66
CA THR A 92 -12.07 3.92 7.11
C THR A 92 -10.96 4.59 6.30
N HIS A 93 -9.75 4.05 6.40
CA HIS A 93 -8.61 4.45 5.60
C HIS A 93 -7.95 3.20 5.02
N ILE A 94 -7.90 3.12 3.69
CA ILE A 94 -7.28 2.00 3.00
C ILE A 94 -5.88 2.38 2.52
N LEU A 95 -4.90 1.56 2.92
CA LEU A 95 -3.51 1.65 2.49
C LEU A 95 -3.25 0.54 1.48
N ILE A 96 -2.93 0.92 0.25
CA ILE A 96 -2.48 -0.03 -0.77
C ILE A 96 -1.02 -0.37 -0.50
N LYS A 97 -0.74 -1.67 -0.31
CA LYS A 97 0.60 -2.23 -0.30
C LYS A 97 0.76 -3.07 -1.58
N ASN A 98 1.75 -2.75 -2.39
CA ASN A 98 2.07 -3.54 -3.57
C ASN A 98 2.56 -4.95 -3.13
N ILE A 99 2.21 -6.04 -3.83
CA ILE A 99 2.77 -7.37 -3.55
C ILE A 99 4.29 -7.42 -3.57
N LEU A 100 4.95 -6.49 -4.27
CA LEU A 100 6.40 -6.28 -4.20
C LEU A 100 6.91 -6.02 -2.76
N SER A 101 6.03 -5.59 -1.85
CA SER A 101 6.30 -5.39 -0.41
C SER A 101 5.70 -6.47 0.50
N ILE A 102 4.92 -7.41 -0.04
CA ILE A 102 4.27 -8.49 0.76
C ILE A 102 5.22 -9.70 0.95
N GLY A 103 6.31 -9.79 0.19
CA GLY A 103 7.26 -10.90 0.25
C GLY A 103 8.33 -10.83 1.34
N ASN A 104 8.50 -9.70 2.04
CA ASN A 104 9.50 -9.58 3.10
C ASN A 104 9.00 -8.77 4.29
N SER A 105 9.11 -9.40 5.47
CA SER A 105 9.01 -8.85 6.83
C SER A 105 7.58 -8.80 7.42
N GLU A 106 7.24 -9.30 8.62
CA GLU A 106 8.01 -9.44 9.86
C GLU A 106 9.05 -8.32 10.04
N GLU A 107 8.56 -7.11 10.34
CA GLU A 107 9.36 -5.99 10.86
C GLU A 107 10.68 -5.76 10.12
N GLY A 108 10.60 -5.28 8.88
CA GLY A 108 11.78 -5.02 8.08
C GLY A 108 11.39 -4.27 6.84
N THR A 109 11.39 -2.95 6.93
CA THR A 109 11.44 -2.06 5.77
C THR A 109 12.73 -2.35 5.00
N SER A 110 12.80 -3.44 4.24
CA SER A 110 13.82 -3.59 3.21
C SER A 110 13.37 -2.68 2.08
N ASP A 111 13.88 -1.45 2.10
CA ASP A 111 13.76 -0.53 0.97
C ASP A 111 14.39 -1.23 -0.23
N LEU A 112 13.54 -1.77 -1.11
CA LEU A 112 14.00 -2.34 -2.37
C LEU A 112 14.61 -1.21 -3.20
N SER A 113 15.77 -1.46 -3.78
CA SER A 113 16.37 -0.56 -4.77
C SER A 113 15.46 -0.44 -6.00
N ILE A 114 15.60 0.65 -6.75
CA ILE A 114 14.80 0.89 -7.96
C ILE A 114 15.02 -0.26 -8.95
N GLU A 115 16.26 -0.75 -9.04
CA GLU A 115 16.65 -1.85 -9.91
C GLU A 115 15.97 -3.18 -9.50
N GLU A 116 15.84 -3.46 -8.21
CA GLU A 116 15.13 -4.65 -7.71
C GLU A 116 13.63 -4.57 -7.94
N LEU A 117 13.03 -3.39 -7.79
CA LEU A 117 11.63 -3.15 -8.12
C LEU A 117 11.38 -3.35 -9.63
N GLU A 118 12.25 -2.79 -10.47
CA GLU A 118 12.17 -2.94 -11.92
C GLU A 118 12.31 -4.41 -12.33
N LYS A 119 13.30 -5.13 -11.79
CA LYS A 119 13.52 -6.56 -12.06
C LYS A 119 12.32 -7.43 -11.68
N ASN A 120 11.70 -7.17 -10.54
CA ASN A 120 10.52 -7.90 -10.09
C ASN A 120 9.24 -7.52 -10.88
N LEU A 121 9.15 -6.31 -11.44
CA LEU A 121 8.03 -5.94 -12.31
C LEU A 121 8.08 -6.69 -13.65
N ILE A 122 9.28 -6.80 -14.21
CA ILE A 122 9.49 -7.45 -15.51
C ILE A 122 9.55 -8.97 -15.38
N SER A 123 9.83 -9.54 -14.20
CA SER A 123 9.95 -11.00 -14.03
C SER A 123 8.68 -11.77 -14.38
N ASP A 124 7.52 -11.13 -14.23
CA ASP A 124 6.22 -11.71 -14.58
C ASP A 124 5.90 -11.56 -16.08
N TRP A 125 6.68 -10.74 -16.79
CA TRP A 125 6.55 -10.57 -18.23
C TRP A 125 7.36 -11.71 -18.84
N ASN A 126 6.69 -12.61 -19.57
CA ASN A 126 7.26 -13.81 -20.17
C ASN A 126 8.27 -13.49 -21.30
N ILE A 127 9.31 -12.73 -20.97
CA ILE A 127 10.33 -12.19 -21.86
C ILE A 127 11.56 -13.10 -21.78
N SER A 128 12.05 -13.52 -22.94
CA SER A 128 13.32 -14.21 -23.07
C SER A 128 14.47 -13.30 -22.65
N ASN A 129 15.36 -13.78 -21.78
CA ASN A 129 16.55 -13.06 -21.32
C ASN A 129 16.28 -11.80 -20.47
N ILE A 130 15.54 -12.00 -19.37
CA ILE A 130 15.12 -10.94 -18.45
C ILE A 130 16.27 -10.05 -17.92
N GLU A 131 17.49 -10.59 -17.82
CA GLU A 131 18.64 -9.82 -17.34
C GLU A 131 19.09 -8.75 -18.34
N LYS A 132 19.11 -9.08 -19.64
CA LYS A 132 19.40 -8.08 -20.69
C LYS A 132 18.29 -7.04 -20.76
N PHE A 133 17.03 -7.46 -20.65
CA PHE A 133 15.89 -6.54 -20.65
C PHE A 133 15.94 -5.58 -19.46
N SER A 134 16.24 -6.09 -18.26
CA SER A 134 16.38 -5.29 -17.04
C SER A 134 17.45 -4.20 -17.19
N ALA A 135 18.58 -4.50 -17.84
CA ALA A 135 19.67 -3.54 -18.02
C ALA A 135 19.28 -2.37 -18.94
N SER A 136 18.38 -2.61 -19.90
CA SER A 136 17.88 -1.61 -20.85
C SER A 136 16.57 -0.96 -20.43
N PHE A 137 15.94 -1.41 -19.35
CA PHE A 137 14.62 -0.95 -18.91
C PHE A 137 14.60 0.54 -18.53
N SER A 138 15.65 1.02 -17.86
CA SER A 138 15.75 2.43 -17.49
C SER A 138 15.88 3.35 -18.73
N GLU A 139 16.60 2.90 -19.77
CA GLU A 139 16.76 3.62 -21.04
C GLU A 139 15.44 3.63 -21.85
N LEU A 140 14.74 2.50 -21.89
CA LEU A 140 13.39 2.41 -22.48
C LEU A 140 12.41 3.39 -21.83
N LYS A 141 12.46 3.53 -20.51
CA LYS A 141 11.60 4.46 -19.75
C LYS A 141 11.91 5.91 -20.07
N GLU A 142 13.19 6.24 -20.24
CA GLU A 142 13.64 7.58 -20.64
C GLU A 142 13.17 7.92 -22.06
N LEU A 143 13.38 7.01 -23.02
CA LEU A 143 12.94 7.18 -24.41
C LEU A 143 11.42 7.34 -24.52
N PHE A 144 10.66 6.54 -23.76
CA PHE A 144 9.20 6.67 -23.70
C PHE A 144 8.77 8.02 -23.13
N SER A 145 9.41 8.48 -22.06
CA SER A 145 9.10 9.77 -21.42
C SER A 145 9.43 10.96 -22.32
N ASN A 146 10.49 10.84 -23.12
CA ASN A 146 10.93 11.86 -24.07
C ASN A 146 10.12 11.85 -25.38
N GLY A 147 9.20 10.89 -25.57
CA GLY A 147 8.38 10.76 -26.77
C GLY A 147 9.15 10.29 -28.02
N ASP A 148 10.37 9.79 -27.84
CA ASP A 148 11.20 9.26 -28.93
C ASP A 148 10.82 7.80 -29.22
N LYS A 149 9.75 7.66 -30.00
CA LYS A 149 9.13 6.38 -30.30
C LYS A 149 10.00 5.50 -31.21
N ASP A 150 10.77 6.10 -32.12
CA ASP A 150 11.58 5.34 -33.08
C ASP A 150 12.78 4.70 -32.38
N SER A 151 13.50 5.46 -31.56
CA SER A 151 14.59 4.95 -30.73
C SER A 151 14.09 3.94 -29.68
N PHE A 152 12.90 4.17 -29.11
CA PHE A 152 12.27 3.22 -28.20
C PHE A 152 12.03 1.86 -28.87
N LEU A 153 11.43 1.85 -30.06
CA LEU A 153 11.10 0.60 -30.76
C LEU A 153 12.38 -0.14 -31.17
N GLU A 154 13.40 0.55 -31.66
CA GLU A 154 14.68 -0.07 -32.03
C GLU A 154 15.35 -0.74 -30.82
N LEU A 155 15.40 -0.06 -29.68
CA LEU A 155 16.00 -0.58 -28.46
C LEU A 155 15.14 -1.70 -27.84
N PHE A 156 13.82 -1.59 -27.94
CA PHE A 156 12.90 -2.62 -27.47
C PHE A 156 13.03 -3.90 -28.30
N ASP A 157 13.03 -3.80 -29.63
CA ASP A 157 13.17 -4.95 -30.52
C ASP A 157 14.53 -5.62 -30.32
N LYS A 158 15.62 -4.84 -30.23
CA LYS A 158 16.97 -5.36 -29.96
C LYS A 158 17.10 -6.06 -28.60
N THR A 159 16.35 -5.62 -27.59
CA THR A 159 16.37 -6.26 -26.25
C THR A 159 15.54 -7.53 -26.20
N LEU A 160 14.56 -7.67 -27.10
CA LEU A 160 13.75 -8.88 -27.29
C LEU A 160 14.34 -9.87 -28.30
N GLU A 161 15.30 -9.46 -29.12
CA GLU A 161 16.02 -10.37 -30.03
C GLU A 161 16.68 -11.50 -29.23
N VAL A 162 16.16 -12.70 -29.43
CA VAL A 162 16.77 -13.94 -28.94
C VAL A 162 17.98 -14.19 -29.82
N ASN A 163 19.18 -14.22 -29.23
CA ASN A 163 20.36 -14.71 -29.94
C ASN A 163 20.05 -16.14 -30.41
N GLU A 164 19.91 -16.37 -31.72
CA GLU A 164 19.79 -17.71 -32.32
C GLU A 164 21.10 -18.51 -32.24
N ASP A 165 22.15 -17.96 -31.63
CA ASP A 165 23.48 -18.58 -31.49
C ASP A 165 23.63 -19.40 -30.20
N ASP A 166 22.73 -20.35 -29.95
CA ASP A 166 22.99 -21.49 -29.06
C ASP A 166 22.45 -22.77 -29.72
N ASN A 167 23.14 -23.23 -30.77
CA ASN A 167 23.13 -24.62 -31.20
C ASN A 167 24.47 -25.05 -31.82
#